data_AF-A0A3B4FLQ0-F1
#
_entry.id   AF-A0A3B4FLQ0-F1
#
_cell.length_a   1.000
_cell.length_b   1.000
_cell.length_c   1.000
_cell.angle_alpha   90.00
_cell.angle_beta   90.00
_cell.angle_gamma   90.00
#
_symmetry.space_group_name_H-M   'P 1'
#
loop_
_entity.id
_entity.type
_entity.pdbx_description
1 polymer ?
#
loop_
_entity_poly.entity_id
_entity_poly.type
_entity_poly.pdbx_seq_one_letter_code
_entity_poly.pdbx_strand_id
1 'polypeptide(L)'
;MNKKVLEMVECMFEDTKLMQSLHDAKYDLVLTDPWTGAGVFMAHRLHLPLVFNVRWTIQGEGHFAIAPSPLSYIPTPRSELTDKMTFIQRVKNVLYFFFLTLHTWYVIEPNCKPFVHRHFGSDVHYMELFQSADIWLMRNDFTFEFPRPTMPNVVYMSGFQCKPSKPLPSGTALYHSPSLSNSPYAAWRCCLGHCPVEK
;
A
#
# COMPACT_ATOMS: atom_id res chain seq x y z
N MET A 1 6.27 -7.27 -11.62
CA MET A 1 4.93 -7.11 -12.21
C MET A 1 4.72 -8.23 -13.22
N ASN A 2 3.52 -8.82 -13.27
CA ASN A 2 3.25 -9.95 -14.17
C ASN A 2 3.14 -9.46 -15.62
N LYS A 3 3.68 -10.21 -16.59
CA LYS A 3 3.61 -9.88 -18.02
C LYS A 3 2.18 -9.67 -18.51
N LYS A 4 1.23 -10.48 -18.00
CA LYS A 4 -0.20 -10.33 -18.34
C LYS A 4 -0.78 -8.97 -17.98
N VAL A 5 -0.29 -8.36 -16.90
CA VAL A 5 -0.74 -7.03 -16.48
C VAL A 5 -0.18 -5.97 -17.43
N LEU A 6 1.06 -6.13 -17.89
CA LEU A 6 1.66 -5.24 -18.88
C LEU A 6 0.95 -5.32 -20.23
N GLU A 7 0.66 -6.53 -20.70
CA GLU A 7 -0.12 -6.77 -21.92
C GLU A 7 -1.50 -6.11 -21.84
N MET A 8 -2.19 -6.25 -20.69
CA MET A 8 -3.47 -5.59 -20.46
C MET A 8 -3.37 -4.06 -20.56
N VAL A 9 -2.34 -3.45 -19.96
CA VAL A 9 -2.14 -2.00 -20.03
C VAL A 9 -1.78 -1.56 -21.46
N GLU A 10 -0.99 -2.36 -22.19
CA GLU A 10 -0.69 -2.11 -23.59
C GLU A 10 -1.96 -2.09 -24.45
N CYS A 11 -2.85 -3.08 -24.28
CA CYS A 11 -4.14 -3.09 -24.96
C CYS A 11 -5.01 -1.86 -24.60
N MET A 12 -4.98 -1.42 -23.35
CA MET A 12 -5.71 -0.20 -22.93
C MET A 12 -5.12 1.06 -23.58
N PHE A 13 -3.80 1.15 -23.73
CA PHE A 13 -3.14 2.27 -24.38
C PHE A 13 -3.35 2.31 -25.89
N GLU A 14 -3.47 1.15 -26.53
CA GLU A 14 -3.74 1.01 -27.96
C GLU A 14 -5.22 1.30 -28.31
N ASP A 15 -6.15 1.08 -27.38
CA ASP A 15 -7.56 1.41 -27.56
C ASP A 15 -7.81 2.93 -27.48
N THR A 16 -7.77 3.57 -28.64
CA THR A 16 -8.00 5.01 -28.80
C THR A 16 -9.38 5.44 -28.35
N LYS A 17 -10.42 4.61 -28.52
CA LYS A 17 -11.78 4.94 -28.09
C LYS A 17 -11.88 4.98 -26.57
N LEU A 18 -11.27 3.99 -25.91
CA LEU A 18 -11.20 3.94 -24.46
C LEU A 18 -10.43 5.14 -23.92
N MET A 19 -9.22 5.40 -24.42
CA MET A 19 -8.39 6.51 -23.95
C MET A 19 -9.07 7.87 -24.16
N GLN A 20 -9.75 8.07 -25.29
CA GLN A 20 -10.49 9.28 -25.55
C GLN A 20 -11.71 9.41 -24.62
N SER A 21 -12.42 8.31 -24.36
CA SER A 21 -13.54 8.33 -23.40
C SER A 21 -13.10 8.67 -21.97
N LEU A 22 -11.92 8.20 -21.55
CA LEU A 22 -11.35 8.51 -20.24
C LEU A 22 -10.92 9.98 -20.15
N HIS A 23 -10.37 10.53 -21.22
CA HIS A 23 -10.00 11.95 -21.30
C HIS A 23 -11.25 12.85 -21.31
N ASP A 24 -12.26 12.51 -22.10
CA ASP A 24 -13.51 13.28 -22.22
C ASP A 24 -14.36 13.23 -20.94
N ALA A 25 -14.24 12.17 -20.15
CA ALA A 25 -14.88 12.05 -18.84
C ALA A 25 -14.32 13.03 -17.79
N LYS A 26 -13.15 13.64 -18.03
CA LYS A 26 -12.53 14.66 -17.15
C LYS A 26 -12.40 14.21 -15.70
N TYR A 27 -11.80 13.03 -15.48
CA TYR A 27 -11.46 12.58 -14.13
C TYR A 27 -10.42 13.50 -13.49
N ASP A 28 -10.53 13.72 -12.18
CA ASP A 28 -9.61 14.60 -11.44
C ASP A 28 -8.38 13.87 -10.88
N LEU A 29 -8.44 12.55 -10.71
CA LEU A 29 -7.36 11.74 -10.14
C LEU A 29 -7.50 10.25 -10.50
N VAL A 30 -6.40 9.49 -10.31
CA VAL A 30 -6.38 8.04 -10.39
C VAL A 30 -6.17 7.43 -9.02
N LEU A 31 -7.19 6.75 -8.50
CA LEU A 31 -7.11 5.95 -7.27
C LEU A 31 -6.80 4.49 -7.63
N THR A 32 -5.64 3.98 -7.21
CA THR A 32 -5.23 2.61 -7.54
C THR A 32 -4.58 1.87 -6.38
N ASP A 33 -4.70 0.54 -6.37
CA ASP A 33 -3.88 -0.33 -5.52
C ASP A 33 -2.53 -0.59 -6.23
N PRO A 34 -1.38 -0.34 -5.59
CA PRO A 34 -0.07 -0.53 -6.20
C PRO A 34 0.30 -2.01 -6.43
N TRP A 35 -0.48 -2.97 -5.92
CA TRP A 35 -0.22 -4.39 -6.13
C TRP A 35 -0.27 -4.82 -7.61
N THR A 36 -1.07 -4.15 -8.45
CA THR A 36 -1.11 -4.45 -9.89
C THR A 36 -0.08 -3.64 -10.67
N GLY A 37 0.21 -2.39 -10.25
CA GLY A 37 1.13 -1.48 -10.93
C GLY A 37 0.54 -0.82 -12.19
N ALA A 38 -0.55 -1.35 -12.74
CA ALA A 38 -1.22 -0.82 -13.94
C ALA A 38 -1.70 0.63 -13.78
N GLY A 39 -2.27 0.96 -12.62
CA GLY A 39 -2.80 2.29 -12.36
C GLY A 39 -1.73 3.38 -12.36
N VAL A 40 -0.47 3.02 -12.08
CA VAL A 40 0.67 3.96 -12.16
C VAL A 40 0.84 4.42 -13.61
N PHE A 41 0.88 3.49 -14.56
CA PHE A 41 1.02 3.86 -15.98
C PHE A 41 -0.19 4.64 -16.49
N MET A 42 -1.40 4.28 -16.08
CA MET A 42 -2.61 5.00 -16.46
C MET A 42 -2.58 6.45 -15.97
N ALA A 43 -2.19 6.69 -14.71
CA ALA A 43 -2.09 8.03 -14.15
C ALA A 43 -1.09 8.89 -14.93
N HIS A 44 0.10 8.35 -15.20
CA HIS A 44 1.13 9.05 -15.98
C HIS A 44 0.71 9.28 -17.44
N ARG A 45 -0.02 8.34 -18.05
CA ARG A 45 -0.51 8.48 -19.43
C ARG A 45 -1.64 9.51 -19.57
N LEU A 46 -2.50 9.62 -18.56
CA LEU A 46 -3.60 10.57 -18.53
C LEU A 46 -3.21 11.93 -17.94
N HIS A 47 -1.96 12.07 -17.46
CA HIS A 47 -1.48 13.25 -16.74
C HIS A 47 -2.35 13.63 -15.53
N LEU A 48 -2.79 12.62 -14.78
CA LEU A 48 -3.64 12.79 -13.60
C LEU A 48 -2.86 12.53 -12.31
N PRO A 49 -3.21 13.22 -11.21
CA PRO A 49 -2.68 12.93 -9.88
C PRO A 49 -2.88 11.45 -9.49
N LEU A 50 -1.82 10.84 -8.96
CA LEU A 50 -1.79 9.44 -8.58
C LEU A 50 -2.00 9.29 -7.07
N VAL A 51 -3.11 8.68 -6.69
CA VAL A 51 -3.44 8.37 -5.29
C VAL A 51 -3.40 6.87 -5.07
N PHE A 52 -2.56 6.42 -4.16
CA PHE A 52 -2.50 5.01 -3.80
C PHE A 52 -3.44 4.66 -2.66
N ASN A 53 -4.13 3.52 -2.80
CA ASN A 53 -4.76 2.82 -1.69
C ASN A 53 -3.94 1.56 -1.37
N VAL A 54 -3.00 1.69 -0.44
CA VAL A 54 -1.85 0.79 -0.32
C VAL A 54 -1.77 0.12 1.04
N ARG A 55 -1.31 -1.13 1.04
CA ARG A 55 -0.77 -1.82 2.23
C ARG A 55 0.48 -2.59 1.83
N TRP A 56 0.30 -3.37 0.77
CA TRP A 56 1.33 -4.16 0.11
C TRP A 56 1.53 -3.61 -1.29
N THR A 57 2.77 -3.62 -1.74
CA THR A 57 3.17 -3.30 -3.11
C THR A 57 3.77 -4.56 -3.74
N ILE A 58 3.98 -4.53 -5.05
CA ILE A 58 4.65 -5.64 -5.76
C ILE A 58 6.05 -5.93 -5.18
N GLN A 59 6.68 -4.91 -4.60
CA GLN A 59 8.04 -4.97 -4.10
C GLN A 59 8.14 -5.28 -2.61
N GLY A 60 7.04 -5.19 -1.86
CA GLY A 60 7.09 -5.32 -0.41
C GLY A 60 6.02 -4.52 0.31
N GLU A 61 6.39 -3.99 1.47
CA GLU A 61 5.53 -3.10 2.25
C GLU A 61 5.70 -1.66 1.75
N GLY A 62 4.61 -0.89 1.69
CA GLY A 62 4.59 0.43 1.06
C GLY A 62 5.61 1.41 1.64
N HIS A 63 5.89 1.36 2.95
CA HIS A 63 6.79 2.33 3.58
C HIS A 63 8.24 2.15 3.14
N PHE A 64 8.68 0.95 2.76
CA PHE A 64 10.03 0.75 2.22
C PHE A 64 10.25 1.48 0.89
N ALA A 65 9.18 1.77 0.14
CA ALA A 65 9.27 2.53 -1.10
C ALA A 65 9.26 4.04 -0.86
N ILE A 66 8.74 4.51 0.27
CA ILE A 66 8.51 5.94 0.54
C ILE A 66 9.67 6.56 1.34
N ALA A 67 10.11 5.88 2.40
CA ALA A 67 11.05 6.43 3.36
C ALA A 67 12.06 5.36 3.85
N PRO A 68 13.29 5.76 4.21
CA PRO A 68 14.29 4.84 4.73
C PRO A 68 13.80 4.20 6.03
N SER A 69 13.63 2.89 6.00
CA SER A 69 13.14 2.09 7.12
C SER A 69 14.30 1.26 7.72
N PRO A 70 14.73 1.53 8.95
CA PRO A 70 15.85 0.81 9.58
C PRO A 70 15.51 -0.66 9.90
N LEU A 71 16.23 -1.57 9.23
CA LEU A 71 16.09 -3.02 9.35
C LEU A 71 16.55 -3.58 10.70
N SER A 72 17.17 -2.78 11.56
CA SER A 72 17.65 -3.21 12.87
C SER A 72 16.51 -3.41 13.89
N TYR A 73 15.38 -2.72 13.71
CA TYR A 73 14.22 -2.83 14.60
C TYR A 73 12.88 -2.92 13.84
N ILE A 74 12.84 -2.63 12.54
CA ILE A 74 11.64 -2.81 11.72
C ILE A 74 11.71 -4.18 11.05
N PRO A 75 10.83 -5.12 11.40
CA PRO A 75 10.81 -6.43 10.80
C PRO A 75 10.35 -6.33 9.34
N THR A 76 11.07 -7.04 8.47
CA THR A 76 10.72 -7.22 7.07
C THR A 76 9.44 -8.05 7.02
N PRO A 77 8.47 -7.69 6.19
CA PRO A 77 7.27 -8.48 5.97
C PRO A 77 7.56 -9.96 5.75
N ARG A 78 6.70 -10.83 6.28
CA ARG A 78 6.82 -12.30 6.23
C ARG A 78 7.96 -12.89 7.07
N SER A 79 8.76 -12.10 7.78
CA SER A 79 9.77 -12.62 8.71
C SER A 79 9.19 -13.09 10.04
N GLU A 80 7.95 -12.71 10.36
CA GLU A 80 7.27 -12.97 11.64
C GLU A 80 8.07 -12.49 12.87
N LEU A 81 9.00 -11.55 12.66
CA LEU A 81 9.78 -10.91 13.71
C LEU A 81 9.04 -9.72 14.33
N THR A 82 9.42 -9.37 15.55
CA THR A 82 8.88 -8.22 16.29
C THR A 82 9.89 -7.06 16.29
N ASP A 83 9.53 -5.94 16.93
CA ASP A 83 10.42 -4.81 17.22
C ASP A 83 11.63 -5.22 18.08
N LYS A 84 11.45 -6.24 18.93
CA LYS A 84 12.48 -6.76 19.84
C LYS A 84 13.19 -7.95 19.22
N MET A 85 14.22 -7.67 18.43
CA MET A 85 15.09 -8.67 17.81
C MET A 85 16.46 -8.81 18.51
N THR A 86 16.89 -10.06 18.71
CA THR A 86 18.28 -10.41 19.01
C THR A 86 19.18 -10.15 17.80
N PHE A 87 20.51 -10.10 18.00
CA PHE A 87 21.47 -9.87 16.91
C PHE A 87 21.27 -10.84 15.72
N ILE A 88 21.11 -12.14 15.98
CA ILE A 88 20.89 -13.14 14.92
C ILE A 88 19.55 -12.92 14.20
N GLN A 89 18.49 -12.52 14.91
CA GLN A 89 17.22 -12.18 14.28
C GLN A 89 17.34 -10.93 13.39
N ARG A 90 18.13 -9.93 13.79
CA ARG A 90 18.43 -8.76 12.93
C ARG A 90 19.18 -9.16 11.67
N VAL A 91 20.17 -10.04 11.78
CA VAL A 91 20.90 -10.57 10.61
C VAL A 91 19.92 -11.30 9.68
N LYS A 92 19.05 -12.15 10.22
CA LYS A 92 17.99 -12.80 9.43
C LYS A 92 17.07 -11.78 8.77
N ASN A 93 16.68 -10.73 9.48
CA ASN A 93 15.83 -9.67 8.94
C ASN A 93 16.47 -8.96 7.73
N VAL A 94 17.76 -8.64 7.84
CA VAL A 94 18.54 -8.05 6.73
C VAL A 94 18.61 -9.02 5.54
N LEU A 95 18.78 -10.33 5.79
CA LEU A 95 18.76 -11.33 4.73
C LEU A 95 17.38 -11.38 4.04
N TYR A 96 16.28 -11.36 4.78
CA TYR A 96 14.93 -11.29 4.20
C TYR A 96 14.74 -10.05 3.32
N PHE A 97 15.15 -8.89 3.80
CA PHE A 97 15.10 -7.66 3.01
C PHE A 97 15.97 -7.76 1.74
N PHE A 98 17.17 -8.32 1.86
CA PHE A 98 18.04 -8.54 0.71
C PHE A 98 17.39 -9.44 -0.33
N PHE A 99 16.77 -10.56 0.06
CA PHE A 99 16.02 -11.43 -0.85
C PHE A 99 14.84 -10.72 -1.52
N LEU A 100 14.14 -9.84 -0.78
CA LEU A 100 13.05 -9.04 -1.33
C LEU A 100 13.54 -8.06 -2.42
N THR A 101 14.68 -7.42 -2.17
CA THR A 101 15.34 -6.52 -3.13
C THR A 101 15.83 -7.30 -4.36
N LEU A 102 16.45 -8.46 -4.16
CA LEU A 102 16.86 -9.33 -5.28
C LEU A 102 15.67 -9.79 -6.12
N HIS A 103 14.59 -10.21 -5.47
CA HIS A 103 13.36 -10.59 -6.18
C HIS A 103 12.83 -9.43 -7.02
N THR A 104 12.84 -8.21 -6.48
CA THR A 104 12.45 -7.01 -7.25
C THR A 104 13.36 -6.79 -8.44
N TRP A 105 14.67 -6.83 -8.23
CA TRP A 105 15.67 -6.55 -9.27
C TRP A 105 15.69 -7.59 -10.38
N TYR A 106 15.51 -8.87 -10.06
CA TYR A 106 15.57 -9.96 -11.04
C TYR A 106 14.22 -10.34 -11.65
N VAL A 107 13.10 -10.09 -10.97
CA VAL A 107 11.76 -10.52 -11.44
C VAL A 107 10.90 -9.34 -11.85
N ILE A 108 10.92 -8.23 -11.12
CA ILE A 108 10.02 -7.10 -11.40
C ILE A 108 10.64 -6.20 -12.46
N GLU A 109 11.85 -5.73 -12.22
CA GLU A 109 12.50 -4.73 -13.07
C GLU A 109 12.66 -5.16 -14.53
N PRO A 110 13.11 -6.38 -14.87
CA PRO A 110 13.30 -6.77 -16.26
C PRO A 110 11.99 -6.85 -17.06
N ASN A 111 10.85 -7.03 -16.38
CA ASN A 111 9.54 -7.02 -17.01
C ASN A 111 9.03 -5.58 -17.21
N CYS A 112 9.20 -4.70 -16.21
CA CYS A 112 8.71 -3.33 -16.27
C CYS A 112 9.57 -2.44 -17.19
N LYS A 113 10.90 -2.63 -17.18
CA LYS A 113 11.85 -1.74 -17.85
C LYS A 113 11.59 -1.59 -19.36
N PRO A 114 11.41 -2.67 -20.15
CA PRO A 114 11.11 -2.53 -21.58
C PRO A 114 9.81 -1.76 -21.84
N PHE A 115 8.78 -2.01 -21.02
CA PHE A 115 7.48 -1.34 -21.16
C PHE A 115 7.57 0.15 -20.87
N VAL A 116 8.26 0.54 -19.80
CA VAL A 116 8.45 1.94 -19.41
C VAL A 116 9.26 2.69 -20.46
N HIS A 117 10.38 2.11 -20.90
CA HIS A 117 11.23 2.73 -21.92
C HIS A 117 10.47 2.96 -23.24
N ARG A 118 9.57 2.05 -23.62
CA ARG A 118 8.76 2.16 -24.84
C ARG A 118 7.72 3.29 -24.79
N HIS A 119 7.13 3.56 -23.63
CA HIS A 119 5.99 4.48 -23.50
C HIS A 119 6.32 5.83 -22.86
N PHE A 120 7.27 5.85 -21.94
CA PHE A 120 7.61 7.03 -21.12
C PHE A 120 9.04 7.55 -21.37
N GLY A 121 9.84 6.84 -22.16
CA GLY A 121 11.20 7.24 -22.55
C GLY A 121 12.29 6.45 -21.82
N SER A 122 13.50 6.45 -22.41
CA SER A 122 14.61 5.60 -21.97
C SER A 122 15.25 6.00 -20.64
N ASP A 123 15.01 7.21 -20.17
CA ASP A 123 15.62 7.74 -18.94
C ASP A 123 14.72 7.53 -17.71
N VAL A 124 13.50 7.03 -17.91
CA VAL A 124 12.50 6.90 -16.84
C VAL A 124 12.54 5.51 -16.23
N HIS A 125 12.67 5.44 -14.90
CA HIS A 125 12.60 4.20 -14.15
C HIS A 125 11.20 3.96 -13.56
N TYR A 126 10.75 2.70 -13.54
CA TYR A 126 9.47 2.34 -12.91
C TYR A 126 9.39 2.80 -11.44
N MET A 127 10.49 2.74 -10.70
CA MET A 127 10.55 3.20 -9.31
C MET A 127 10.25 4.69 -9.16
N GLU A 128 10.72 5.49 -10.10
CA GLU A 128 10.49 6.94 -10.09
C GLU A 128 9.01 7.25 -10.36
N LEU A 129 8.40 6.55 -11.33
CA LEU A 129 6.96 6.64 -11.59
C LEU A 129 6.12 6.16 -10.40
N PHE A 130 6.62 5.18 -9.67
CA PHE A 130 5.97 4.62 -8.50
C PHE A 130 6.07 5.53 -7.27
N GLN A 131 7.25 6.10 -7.01
CA GLN A 131 7.50 6.97 -5.87
C GLN A 131 6.92 8.37 -6.04
N SER A 132 6.71 8.81 -7.29
CA SER A 132 6.09 10.10 -7.63
C SER A 132 4.58 10.18 -7.37
N ALA A 133 3.98 9.20 -6.68
CA ALA A 133 2.58 9.30 -6.27
C ALA A 133 2.32 10.47 -5.32
N ASP A 134 1.27 11.23 -5.62
CA ASP A 134 0.91 12.45 -4.92
C ASP A 134 0.41 12.19 -3.50
N ILE A 135 -0.34 11.10 -3.29
CA ILE A 135 -0.88 10.72 -1.97
C ILE A 135 -0.79 9.21 -1.77
N TRP A 136 -0.33 8.81 -0.60
CA TRP A 136 -0.26 7.42 -0.14
C TRP A 136 -1.29 7.19 0.96
N LEU A 137 -2.44 6.64 0.59
CA LEU A 137 -3.46 6.24 1.55
C LEU A 137 -3.12 4.85 2.10
N MET A 138 -2.52 4.82 3.28
CA MET A 138 -2.08 3.59 3.92
C MET A 138 -3.24 2.91 4.65
N ARG A 139 -3.55 1.66 4.29
CA ARG A 139 -4.60 0.84 4.91
C ARG A 139 -4.15 0.24 6.25
N ASN A 140 -3.69 1.09 7.15
CA ASN A 140 -3.28 0.77 8.50
C ASN A 140 -3.42 2.02 9.37
N ASP A 141 -3.33 1.82 10.68
CA ASP A 141 -3.27 2.90 11.64
C ASP A 141 -1.82 3.12 12.06
N PHE A 142 -1.44 4.38 12.29
CA PHE A 142 -0.12 4.72 12.83
C PHE A 142 0.13 4.05 14.19
N THR A 143 -0.93 3.75 14.97
CA THR A 143 -0.80 3.09 16.27
C THR A 143 -0.33 1.63 16.18
N PHE A 144 -0.56 0.97 15.04
CA PHE A 144 -0.16 -0.43 14.83
C PHE A 144 1.16 -0.57 14.07
N GLU A 145 1.79 0.56 13.73
CA GLU A 145 3.02 0.58 12.98
C GLU A 145 4.24 0.87 13.83
N PHE A 146 5.39 0.37 13.36
CA PHE A 146 6.67 0.65 14.00
C PHE A 146 7.06 2.12 13.79
N PRO A 147 7.69 2.76 14.80
CA PRO A 147 8.10 4.16 14.69
C PRO A 147 9.14 4.31 13.58
N ARG A 148 8.80 5.02 12.51
CA ARG A 148 9.69 5.32 11.40
C ARG A 148 9.33 6.67 10.77
N PRO A 149 10.25 7.31 10.05
CA PRO A 149 9.93 8.53 9.30
C PRO A 149 8.81 8.28 8.28
N THR A 150 7.85 9.18 8.24
CA THR A 150 6.75 9.18 7.25
C THR A 150 6.84 10.45 6.42
N MET A 151 6.53 10.34 5.13
CA MET A 151 6.52 11.50 4.24
C MET A 151 5.20 12.28 4.39
N PRO A 152 5.19 13.60 4.15
CA PRO A 152 3.99 14.42 4.32
C PRO A 152 2.81 14.02 3.43
N ASN A 153 3.07 13.33 2.32
CA ASN A 153 2.04 12.81 1.41
C ASN A 153 1.45 11.46 1.85
N VAL A 154 1.79 10.95 3.04
CA VAL A 154 1.27 9.69 3.59
C VAL A 154 0.12 9.97 4.55
N VAL A 155 -1.04 9.37 4.28
CA VAL A 155 -2.24 9.46 5.12
C VAL A 155 -2.63 8.07 5.60
N TYR A 156 -2.67 7.89 6.91
CA TYR A 156 -3.13 6.65 7.54
C TYR A 156 -4.66 6.61 7.56
N MET A 157 -5.24 5.61 6.91
CA MET A 157 -6.69 5.43 6.83
C MET A 157 -7.08 4.05 7.39
N SER A 158 -7.40 4.04 8.69
CA SER A 158 -7.98 2.88 9.36
C SER A 158 -9.49 3.07 9.58
N GLY A 159 -10.26 1.98 9.61
CA GLY A 159 -11.67 2.02 10.04
C GLY A 159 -12.65 2.81 9.15
N PHE A 160 -12.27 3.25 7.95
CA PHE A 160 -13.15 4.05 7.08
C PHE A 160 -14.41 3.30 6.59
N GLN A 161 -14.42 1.96 6.69
CA GLN A 161 -15.59 1.13 6.38
C GLN A 161 -16.57 0.97 7.56
N CYS A 162 -16.26 1.54 8.73
CA CYS A 162 -17.13 1.46 9.90
C CYS A 162 -18.40 2.30 9.69
N LYS A 163 -19.56 1.65 9.79
CA LYS A 163 -20.85 2.34 9.87
C LYS A 163 -21.02 2.93 11.28
N PRO A 164 -21.85 3.98 11.45
CA PRO A 164 -22.19 4.50 12.78
C PRO A 164 -22.58 3.36 13.73
N SER A 165 -22.03 3.38 14.94
CA SER A 165 -22.28 2.31 15.91
C SER A 165 -23.77 2.24 16.22
N LYS A 166 -24.31 1.02 16.26
CA LYS A 166 -25.67 0.80 16.78
C LYS A 166 -25.60 0.82 18.30
N PRO A 167 -26.59 1.39 18.99
CA PRO A 167 -26.65 1.33 20.44
C PRO A 167 -26.62 -0.13 20.89
N LEU A 168 -25.81 -0.40 21.92
CA LEU A 168 -25.73 -1.73 22.52
C LEU A 168 -27.12 -2.10 23.06
N PRO A 169 -27.58 -3.35 22.84
CA PRO A 169 -28.82 -3.83 23.45
C PRO A 169 -28.75 -3.69 24.98
N SER A 170 -29.81 -3.16 25.58
CA SER A 170 -29.96 -2.97 27.03
C SER A 170 -29.92 -4.31 27.78
N GLY A 171 -28.73 -4.84 28.03
CA GLY A 171 -28.54 -6.15 28.68
C GLY A 171 -27.14 -6.76 28.55
N THR A 172 -26.30 -6.27 27.64
CA THR A 172 -24.94 -6.82 27.42
C THR A 172 -23.81 -5.91 27.91
N ALA A 173 -24.09 -4.96 28.81
CA ALA A 173 -23.08 -4.07 29.39
C ALA A 173 -22.24 -4.71 30.51
N LEU A 174 -22.50 -5.97 30.92
CA LEU A 174 -21.85 -6.59 32.09
C LEU A 174 -21.51 -8.09 31.94
N TYR A 175 -21.19 -8.56 30.74
CA TYR A 175 -20.50 -9.84 30.60
C TYR A 175 -19.07 -9.63 30.10
N HIS A 176 -18.19 -9.28 31.05
CA HIS A 176 -16.81 -9.78 31.00
C HIS A 176 -16.91 -11.32 31.14
N SER A 177 -17.23 -12.01 30.05
CA SER A 177 -17.18 -13.47 30.00
C SER A 177 -15.72 -13.89 30.13
N PRO A 178 -15.30 -14.58 31.21
CA PRO A 178 -13.91 -15.04 31.35
C PRO A 178 -13.51 -16.05 30.26
N SER A 179 -14.48 -16.57 29.50
CA SER A 179 -14.28 -17.52 28.39
C SER A 179 -13.90 -16.87 27.06
N LEU A 180 -13.97 -15.54 26.93
CA LEU A 180 -13.58 -14.81 25.72
C LEU A 180 -12.18 -14.18 25.81
N SER A 181 -11.44 -14.40 26.91
CA SER A 181 -10.08 -13.86 27.08
C SER A 181 -9.07 -14.40 26.07
N ASN A 182 -9.41 -15.45 25.31
CA ASN A 182 -8.52 -16.10 24.35
C ASN A 182 -8.97 -15.98 22.88
N SER A 183 -9.98 -15.16 22.57
CA SER A 183 -10.39 -14.92 21.18
C SER A 183 -10.11 -13.47 20.77
N PRO A 184 -9.09 -13.19 19.94
CA PRO A 184 -8.76 -11.83 19.50
C PRO A 184 -9.84 -11.17 18.64
N TYR A 185 -10.95 -11.87 18.34
CA TYR A 185 -11.99 -11.40 17.42
C TYR A 185 -13.10 -10.57 18.06
N ALA A 186 -13.25 -10.58 19.39
CA ALA A 186 -14.39 -9.93 20.05
C ALA A 186 -14.21 -8.42 20.30
N ALA A 187 -12.98 -7.93 20.44
CA ALA A 187 -12.71 -6.54 20.81
C ALA A 187 -12.77 -5.53 19.64
N TRP A 188 -12.78 -5.99 18.38
CA TRP A 188 -12.60 -5.10 17.21
C TRP A 188 -13.90 -4.64 16.55
N ARG A 189 -15.07 -5.05 17.04
CA ARG A 189 -16.36 -4.68 16.44
C ARG A 189 -16.85 -3.26 16.78
N CYS A 190 -16.14 -2.46 17.59
CA CYS A 190 -16.68 -1.20 18.11
C CYS A 190 -15.69 -0.06 18.43
N CYS A 191 -14.48 -0.03 17.88
CA CYS A 191 -13.62 1.16 17.95
C CYS A 191 -13.60 1.78 16.54
N LEU A 192 -14.32 2.84 16.20
CA LEU A 192 -14.24 4.19 16.78
C LEU A 192 -15.61 4.89 16.62
N GLY A 193 -16.41 4.89 17.67
CA GLY A 193 -17.46 5.91 17.83
C GLY A 193 -16.83 7.15 18.43
N HIS A 194 -16.80 8.26 17.68
CA HIS A 194 -16.12 9.53 17.94
C HIS A 194 -14.63 9.62 17.52
N CYS A 195 -14.42 9.97 16.25
CA CYS A 195 -13.35 10.88 15.88
C CYS A 195 -13.96 12.29 15.82
N PRO A 196 -13.53 13.27 16.63
CA PRO A 196 -13.91 14.66 16.40
C PRO A 196 -13.24 15.11 15.10
N VAL A 197 -14.06 15.43 14.11
CA VAL A 197 -13.61 16.17 12.93
C VAL A 197 -13.25 17.56 13.44
N GLU A 198 -11.95 17.82 13.62
CA GLU A 198 -11.45 19.17 13.85
C GLU A 198 -11.70 19.99 12.57
N LYS A 199 -12.29 21.17 12.74
CA LYS A 199 -12.68 22.11 11.69
C LYS A 199 -11.48 22.89 11.17
#